data_AF-A0A953KYI6-F1
#
_entry.id   AF-A0A953KYI6-F1
#
_cell.length_a   1.000
_cell.length_b   1.000
_cell.length_c   1.000
_cell.angle_alpha   90.00
_cell.angle_beta   90.00
_cell.angle_gamma   90.00
#
_symmetry.space_group_name_H-M   'P 1'
#
loop_
_entity.id
_entity.type
_entity.pdbx_description
1 polymer ?
#
loop_
_entity_poly.entity_id
_entity_poly.type
_entity_poly.pdbx_seq_one_letter_code
_entity_poly.pdbx_strand_id
1 'polypeptide(L)'
;MWATFGHQTVGNFLIGIFEGLLVARFFKIPTGRAVGILILANYVSGISGFILANLSAFWANDGNPLSHLGAKVALAFLVTYITTLILEWPFCYWMASKPDRARKATIINFTAQSCSYLLIVLPFLLYSSNLTLLSNARIESNVEFAKKPVGWVYYLSRESGDVCRIRTDGTGQELITRLQEEQREGVLVWHRDALSEPWKLLLVNGWGPDPYDVMTTVPVTHKSTERASALTHTNFFMASHRALDLQDTSTLNRWAAGSFGWATPGLRFWQTTDKLDDTLYFGQGIWKAEGIGLETVGNSWRCGFPTVLPSGQIVCQFGDNIFLFDPETRQLGFLATGENPAVIVPDG
;
A
#
# COMPACT_ATOMS: atom_id res chain seq x y z
N MET A 1 7.48 14.61 -1.78
CA MET A 1 7.52 15.60 -2.88
C MET A 1 8.91 15.75 -3.49
N TRP A 2 9.93 16.22 -2.74
CA TRP A 2 11.26 16.48 -3.31
C TRP A 2 11.97 15.25 -3.90
N ALA A 3 11.84 14.07 -3.28
CA ALA A 3 12.40 12.84 -3.83
C ALA A 3 11.74 12.44 -5.17
N THR A 4 10.42 12.56 -5.27
CA THR A 4 9.67 12.29 -6.51
C THR A 4 10.07 13.27 -7.62
N PHE A 5 10.15 14.56 -7.30
CA PHE A 5 10.58 15.60 -8.24
C PHE A 5 12.02 15.38 -8.68
N GLY A 6 12.95 15.22 -7.74
CA GLY A 6 14.37 14.97 -8.04
C GLY A 6 14.57 13.71 -8.88
N HIS A 7 13.87 12.62 -8.56
CA HIS A 7 13.92 11.40 -9.36
C HIS A 7 13.38 11.61 -10.77
N GLN A 8 12.23 12.25 -10.95
CA GLN A 8 11.68 12.46 -12.29
C GLN A 8 12.51 13.43 -13.12
N THR A 9 13.04 14.52 -12.55
CA THR A 9 13.86 15.49 -13.28
C THR A 9 15.23 14.91 -13.60
N VAL A 10 15.97 14.43 -12.60
CA VAL A 10 17.34 13.92 -12.80
C VAL A 10 17.32 12.58 -13.52
N GLY A 11 16.40 11.68 -13.17
CA GLY A 11 16.25 10.37 -13.81
C GLY A 11 15.98 10.50 -15.30
N ASN A 12 14.98 11.30 -15.71
CA ASN A 12 14.65 11.49 -17.13
C ASN A 12 15.80 12.14 -17.90
N PHE A 13 16.53 13.07 -17.28
CA PHE A 13 17.72 13.66 -17.88
C PHE A 13 18.83 12.62 -18.14
N LEU A 14 19.13 11.79 -17.14
CA LEU A 14 20.15 10.74 -17.26
C LEU A 14 19.75 9.66 -18.27
N ILE A 15 18.46 9.28 -18.29
CA ILE A 15 17.91 8.34 -19.28
C ILE A 15 18.04 8.92 -20.69
N GLY A 16 17.63 10.17 -20.91
CA GLY A 16 17.76 10.83 -22.21
C GLY A 16 19.21 10.95 -22.70
N ILE A 17 20.18 11.18 -21.80
CA ILE A 17 21.61 11.12 -22.14
C ILE A 17 22.00 9.71 -22.59
N PHE A 18 21.65 8.70 -21.79
CA PHE A 18 21.97 7.30 -22.10
C PHE A 18 21.41 6.88 -23.46
N GLU A 19 20.13 7.15 -23.71
CA GLU A 19 19.45 6.88 -24.99
C GLU A 19 20.09 7.64 -26.14
N GLY A 20 20.41 8.92 -25.94
CA GLY A 20 21.09 9.76 -26.92
C GLY A 20 22.45 9.21 -27.35
N LEU A 21 23.26 8.78 -26.38
CA LEU A 21 24.56 8.17 -26.64
C LEU A 21 24.41 6.83 -27.36
N LEU A 22 23.46 6.00 -26.93
CA LEU A 22 23.14 4.71 -27.55
C LEU A 22 22.76 4.91 -29.03
N VAL A 23 21.79 5.80 -29.30
CA VAL A 23 21.31 6.08 -30.65
C VAL A 23 22.39 6.71 -31.52
N ALA A 24 23.15 7.67 -30.99
CA ALA A 24 24.28 8.25 -31.72
C ALA A 24 25.30 7.17 -32.15
N ARG A 25 25.61 6.23 -31.26
CA ARG A 25 26.59 5.16 -31.51
C ARG A 25 26.11 4.15 -32.55
N PHE A 26 24.86 3.69 -32.47
CA PHE A 26 24.32 2.66 -33.36
C PHE A 26 23.85 3.19 -34.71
N PHE A 27 23.33 4.41 -34.76
CA PHE A 27 22.73 5.00 -35.97
C PHE A 27 23.58 6.11 -36.60
N LYS A 28 24.77 6.39 -36.05
CA LYS A 28 25.72 7.40 -36.54
C LYS A 28 25.13 8.81 -36.63
N ILE A 29 24.26 9.14 -35.68
CA ILE A 29 23.64 10.47 -35.55
C ILE A 29 24.59 11.37 -34.74
N PRO A 30 24.77 12.66 -35.07
CA PRO A 30 25.59 13.56 -34.28
C PRO A 30 25.17 13.55 -32.80
N THR A 31 26.12 13.27 -31.91
CA THR A 31 25.84 12.97 -30.50
C THR A 31 25.01 14.06 -29.80
N GLY A 32 25.40 15.33 -29.93
CA GLY A 32 24.69 16.43 -29.29
C GLY A 32 23.23 16.57 -29.77
N ARG A 33 22.98 16.26 -31.05
CA ARG A 33 21.61 16.25 -31.61
C ARG A 33 20.80 15.09 -31.05
N ALA A 34 21.36 13.89 -31.00
CA ALA A 34 20.66 12.71 -30.48
C ALA A 34 20.32 12.87 -28.99
N VAL A 35 21.30 13.29 -28.19
CA VAL A 35 21.14 13.54 -26.75
C VAL A 35 20.11 14.64 -26.49
N GLY A 36 20.24 15.81 -27.15
CA GLY A 36 19.30 16.91 -26.92
C GLY A 36 17.86 16.56 -27.27
N ILE A 37 17.64 15.82 -28.37
CA ILE A 37 16.30 15.41 -28.80
C ILE A 37 15.70 14.36 -27.86
N LEU A 38 16.47 13.35 -27.43
CA LEU A 38 15.95 12.29 -26.56
C LEU A 38 15.73 12.75 -25.12
N ILE A 39 16.53 13.71 -24.62
CA ILE A 39 16.18 14.41 -23.36
C ILE A 39 14.81 15.06 -23.49
N LEU A 40 14.58 15.86 -24.55
CA LEU A 40 13.29 16.53 -24.74
C LEU A 40 12.14 15.53 -24.88
N ALA A 41 12.33 14.46 -25.66
CA ALA A 41 11.33 13.41 -25.84
C ALA A 41 10.94 12.75 -24.51
N ASN A 42 11.95 12.43 -23.68
CA ASN A 42 11.76 11.77 -22.38
C ASN A 42 11.02 12.67 -21.37
N TYR A 43 11.27 13.98 -21.38
CA TYR A 43 10.49 14.92 -20.56
C TYR A 43 9.04 15.04 -21.03
N VAL A 44 8.80 15.06 -22.34
CA VAL A 44 7.44 15.09 -22.89
C VAL A 44 6.67 13.84 -22.52
N SER A 45 7.26 12.65 -22.72
CA SER A 45 6.65 11.38 -22.34
C SER A 45 6.43 11.27 -20.83
N GLY A 46 7.38 11.76 -20.02
CA GLY A 46 7.25 11.83 -18.55
C GLY A 46 6.07 12.70 -18.09
N ILE A 47 5.93 13.92 -18.63
CA ILE A 47 4.81 14.82 -18.30
C ILE A 47 3.48 14.18 -18.72
N SER A 48 3.40 13.62 -19.94
CA SER A 48 2.20 12.92 -20.41
C SER A 48 1.86 11.71 -19.55
N GLY A 49 2.86 10.91 -19.17
CA GLY A 49 2.70 9.78 -18.26
C GLY A 49 2.16 10.20 -16.90
N PHE A 50 2.65 11.32 -16.35
CA PHE A 50 2.12 11.89 -15.11
C PHE A 50 0.65 12.30 -15.24
N ILE A 51 0.27 12.99 -16.33
CA ILE A 51 -1.14 13.36 -16.57
C ILE A 51 -2.02 12.11 -16.68
N LEU A 52 -1.59 11.11 -17.47
CA LEU A 52 -2.32 9.86 -17.63
C LEU A 52 -2.46 9.08 -16.32
N ALA A 53 -1.43 9.07 -15.47
CA ALA A 53 -1.48 8.43 -14.16
C ALA A 53 -2.50 9.10 -13.22
N ASN A 54 -2.61 10.43 -13.24
CA ASN A 54 -3.61 11.14 -12.45
C ASN A 54 -5.03 10.89 -12.98
N LEU A 55 -5.20 10.77 -14.29
CA LEU A 55 -6.47 10.40 -14.89
C LEU A 55 -6.85 8.94 -14.61
N SER A 56 -5.87 8.03 -14.56
CA SER A 56 -6.10 6.60 -14.30
C SER A 56 -6.30 6.29 -12.82
N ALA A 57 -5.74 7.08 -11.90
CA ALA A 57 -6.00 6.98 -10.47
C ALA A 57 -7.49 7.10 -10.13
N PHE A 58 -8.25 7.82 -10.97
CA PHE A 58 -9.73 7.87 -10.88
C PHE A 58 -10.38 6.49 -11.10
N TRP A 59 -9.79 5.63 -11.92
CA TRP A 59 -10.32 4.31 -12.28
C TRP A 59 -9.74 3.16 -11.44
N ALA A 60 -8.66 3.40 -10.71
CA ALA A 60 -7.93 2.36 -9.99
C ALA A 60 -8.48 2.07 -8.57
N ASN A 61 -9.38 2.90 -8.05
CA ASN A 61 -9.91 2.80 -6.69
C ASN A 61 -10.95 1.69 -6.47
N ASP A 62 -11.41 1.01 -7.52
CA ASP A 62 -12.41 -0.03 -7.36
C ASP A 62 -11.77 -1.30 -6.82
N GLY A 63 -11.94 -1.58 -5.51
CA GLY A 63 -12.09 -2.89 -4.83
C GLY A 63 -11.30 -4.11 -5.27
N ASN A 64 -10.27 -3.94 -6.09
CA ASN A 64 -9.72 -5.01 -6.88
C ASN A 64 -8.88 -5.95 -6.01
N PRO A 65 -9.02 -7.28 -6.18
CA PRO A 65 -8.29 -8.24 -5.38
C PRO A 65 -6.77 -8.05 -5.50
N LEU A 66 -6.07 -8.13 -4.36
CA LEU A 66 -4.60 -8.15 -4.29
C LEU A 66 -4.00 -9.32 -5.09
N SER A 67 -4.76 -10.37 -5.38
CA SER A 67 -4.31 -11.49 -6.22
C SER A 67 -3.99 -11.08 -7.66
N HIS A 68 -4.60 -10.01 -8.19
CA HIS A 68 -4.35 -9.52 -9.55
C HIS A 68 -3.24 -8.47 -9.64
N LEU A 69 -2.61 -8.17 -8.51
CA LEU A 69 -1.59 -7.14 -8.39
C LEU A 69 -0.44 -7.29 -9.39
N GLY A 70 0.14 -8.49 -9.51
CA GLY A 70 1.25 -8.74 -10.44
C GLY A 70 0.86 -8.46 -11.88
N ALA A 71 -0.33 -8.91 -12.30
CA ALA A 71 -0.86 -8.66 -13.62
C ALA A 71 -1.10 -7.16 -13.87
N LYS A 72 -1.60 -6.42 -12.87
CA LYS A 72 -1.80 -4.97 -12.96
C LYS A 72 -0.50 -4.20 -13.11
N VAL A 73 0.52 -4.55 -12.34
CA VAL A 73 1.85 -3.93 -12.46
C VAL A 73 2.45 -4.21 -13.84
N ALA A 74 2.37 -5.46 -14.31
CA ALA A 74 2.82 -5.82 -15.64
C ALA A 74 2.06 -5.06 -16.75
N LEU A 75 0.74 -4.97 -16.62
CA LEU A 75 -0.10 -4.20 -17.54
C LEU A 75 0.25 -2.70 -17.51
N ALA A 76 0.46 -2.12 -16.32
CA ALA A 76 0.86 -0.73 -16.17
C ALA A 76 2.20 -0.47 -16.87
N PHE A 77 3.21 -1.32 -16.65
CA PHE A 77 4.49 -1.23 -17.36
C PHE A 77 4.33 -1.33 -18.88
N LEU A 78 3.51 -2.25 -19.36
CA LEU A 78 3.24 -2.42 -20.79
C LEU A 78 2.56 -1.18 -21.39
N VAL A 79 1.53 -0.65 -20.72
CA VAL A 79 0.82 0.55 -21.16
C VAL A 79 1.78 1.74 -21.19
N THR A 80 2.56 1.97 -20.12
CA THR A 80 3.53 3.07 -20.09
C THR A 80 4.60 2.91 -21.18
N TYR A 81 5.07 1.69 -21.44
CA TYR A 81 6.02 1.43 -22.53
C TYR A 81 5.44 1.77 -23.91
N ILE A 82 4.22 1.31 -24.19
CA ILE A 82 3.52 1.61 -25.45
C ILE A 82 3.26 3.11 -25.60
N THR A 83 2.80 3.76 -24.54
CA THR A 83 2.59 5.22 -24.53
C THR A 83 3.88 5.97 -24.84
N THR A 84 5.00 5.56 -24.22
CA THR A 84 6.31 6.17 -24.47
C THR A 84 6.73 5.99 -25.92
N LEU A 85 6.58 4.79 -26.49
CA LEU A 85 6.84 4.56 -27.92
C LEU A 85 6.01 5.49 -28.81
N ILE A 86 4.72 5.69 -28.53
CA ILE A 86 3.87 6.56 -29.34
C ILE A 86 4.31 8.03 -29.23
N LEU A 87 4.54 8.51 -28.00
CA LEU A 87 4.85 9.91 -27.74
C LEU A 87 6.25 10.31 -28.24
N GLU A 88 7.21 9.40 -28.19
CA GLU A 88 8.59 9.69 -28.57
C GLU A 88 8.92 9.40 -30.04
N TRP A 89 8.03 8.69 -30.75
CA TRP A 89 8.22 8.39 -32.17
C TRP A 89 8.45 9.65 -33.04
N PRO A 90 7.71 10.78 -32.88
CA PRO A 90 7.93 11.99 -33.67
C PRO A 90 9.35 12.56 -33.53
N PHE A 91 9.93 12.48 -32.34
CA PHE A 91 11.30 12.94 -32.06
C PHE A 91 12.33 12.04 -32.77
N CYS A 92 12.12 10.73 -32.71
CA CYS A 92 12.93 9.76 -33.46
C CYS A 92 12.80 9.96 -34.98
N TYR A 93 11.60 10.32 -35.45
CA TYR A 93 11.35 10.64 -36.86
C TYR A 93 12.13 11.87 -37.32
N TRP A 94 12.23 12.90 -36.49
CA TRP A 94 13.04 14.09 -36.77
C TRP A 94 14.54 13.83 -36.79
N MET A 95 15.02 12.81 -36.09
CA MET A 95 16.42 12.38 -36.12
C MET A 95 16.76 11.50 -37.32
N ALA A 96 15.80 10.71 -37.80
CA ALA A 96 16.03 9.73 -38.84
C ALA A 96 16.33 10.34 -40.22
N SER A 97 17.34 9.78 -40.89
CA SER A 97 17.75 10.19 -42.24
C SER A 97 16.83 9.59 -43.32
N LYS A 98 16.69 10.29 -44.47
CA LYS A 98 16.02 9.75 -45.67
C LYS A 98 16.87 8.62 -46.31
N PRO A 99 16.30 7.76 -47.19
CA PRO A 99 14.89 7.70 -47.62
C PRO A 99 13.93 7.00 -46.64
N ASP A 100 14.38 5.98 -45.91
CA ASP A 100 13.54 5.15 -45.04
C ASP A 100 13.29 5.74 -43.64
N ARG A 101 12.95 7.03 -43.58
CA ARG A 101 12.88 7.78 -42.32
C ARG A 101 11.95 7.13 -41.31
N ALA A 102 10.75 6.71 -41.71
CA ALA A 102 9.77 6.10 -40.82
C ALA A 102 10.27 4.78 -40.21
N ARG A 103 10.80 3.88 -41.05
CA ARG A 103 11.35 2.60 -40.58
C ARG A 103 12.52 2.82 -39.63
N LYS A 104 13.45 3.72 -39.97
CA LYS A 104 14.58 4.08 -39.10
C LYS A 104 14.11 4.68 -37.77
N ALA A 105 13.12 5.56 -37.80
CA ALA A 105 12.54 6.16 -36.59
C ALA A 105 11.97 5.09 -35.65
N THR A 106 11.21 4.13 -36.19
CA THR A 106 10.67 3.00 -35.42
C THR A 106 11.78 2.16 -34.80
N ILE A 107 12.84 1.83 -35.55
CA ILE A 107 13.97 1.05 -35.03
C ILE A 107 14.73 1.83 -33.95
N ILE A 108 15.00 3.12 -34.17
CA ILE A 108 15.65 4.00 -33.19
C ILE A 108 14.84 4.04 -31.90
N ASN A 109 13.54 4.33 -32.00
CA ASN A 109 12.63 4.44 -30.87
C ASN A 109 12.56 3.12 -30.09
N PHE A 110 12.31 2.01 -30.78
CA PHE A 110 12.24 0.70 -30.13
C PHE A 110 13.54 0.31 -29.44
N THR A 111 14.70 0.61 -30.06
CA THR A 111 16.02 0.31 -29.49
C THR A 111 16.28 1.14 -28.23
N ALA A 112 16.05 2.46 -28.29
CA ALA A 112 16.24 3.37 -27.16
C ALA A 112 15.34 2.95 -25.98
N GLN A 113 14.05 2.81 -26.23
CA GLN A 113 13.07 2.48 -25.20
C GLN A 113 13.29 1.10 -24.60
N SER A 114 13.58 0.08 -25.40
CA SER A 114 13.86 -1.27 -24.87
C SER A 114 15.09 -1.25 -23.96
N CYS A 115 16.16 -0.54 -24.33
CA CYS A 115 17.38 -0.47 -23.54
C CYS A 115 17.16 0.27 -22.22
N SER A 116 16.45 1.40 -22.25
CA SER A 116 16.13 2.17 -21.03
C SER A 116 15.20 1.41 -20.10
N TYR A 117 14.17 0.74 -20.64
CA TYR A 117 13.28 -0.08 -19.83
C TYR A 117 14.01 -1.27 -19.22
N LEU A 118 14.92 -1.93 -19.95
CA LEU A 118 15.76 -2.97 -19.35
C LEU A 118 16.62 -2.40 -18.21
N LEU A 119 17.18 -1.19 -18.39
CA LEU A 119 17.98 -0.52 -17.36
C LEU A 119 17.17 -0.12 -16.12
N ILE A 120 15.87 0.16 -16.25
CA ILE A 120 15.00 0.53 -15.12
C ILE A 120 14.37 -0.70 -14.48
N VAL A 121 13.76 -1.57 -15.31
CA VAL A 121 12.99 -2.73 -14.87
C VAL A 121 13.90 -3.81 -14.28
N LEU A 122 15.09 -4.06 -14.83
CA LEU A 122 15.95 -5.12 -14.31
C LEU A 122 16.45 -4.81 -12.89
N PRO A 123 17.03 -3.63 -12.59
CA PRO A 123 17.33 -3.27 -11.21
C PRO A 123 16.09 -3.24 -10.34
N PHE A 124 14.95 -2.73 -10.83
CA PHE A 124 13.71 -2.78 -10.07
C PHE A 124 13.37 -4.22 -9.67
N LEU A 125 13.29 -5.16 -10.60
CA LEU A 125 12.99 -6.57 -10.30
C LEU A 125 14.02 -7.21 -9.36
N LEU A 126 15.31 -6.92 -9.55
CA LEU A 126 16.38 -7.49 -8.73
C LEU A 126 16.36 -6.94 -7.29
N TYR A 127 16.23 -5.63 -7.12
CA TYR A 127 16.21 -4.98 -5.80
C TYR A 127 14.86 -5.11 -5.09
N SER A 128 13.74 -5.07 -5.83
CA SER A 128 12.39 -5.18 -5.27
C SER A 128 12.04 -6.61 -4.86
N SER A 129 12.73 -7.62 -5.40
CA SER A 129 12.49 -9.04 -5.13
C SER A 129 12.45 -9.38 -3.63
N ASN A 130 13.27 -8.71 -2.82
CA ASN A 130 13.35 -8.95 -1.38
C ASN A 130 12.52 -7.97 -0.53
N LEU A 131 12.04 -6.88 -1.13
CA LEU A 131 11.42 -5.76 -0.40
C LEU A 131 9.92 -5.63 -0.61
N THR A 132 9.38 -6.21 -1.68
CA THR A 132 7.98 -6.00 -2.06
C THR A 132 7.10 -7.18 -1.72
N LEU A 133 5.87 -6.87 -1.29
CA LEU A 133 4.78 -7.85 -1.11
C LEU A 133 4.58 -8.70 -2.38
N LEU A 134 4.78 -8.09 -3.56
CA LEU A 134 4.69 -8.71 -4.88
C LEU A 134 5.56 -9.95 -5.10
N SER A 135 6.78 -9.91 -4.60
CA SER A 135 7.80 -10.91 -4.90
C SER A 135 8.07 -11.84 -3.73
N ASN A 136 7.68 -11.44 -2.52
CA ASN A 136 8.15 -12.07 -1.28
C ASN A 136 7.00 -12.51 -0.35
N ALA A 137 5.78 -11.98 -0.53
CA ALA A 137 4.63 -12.45 0.22
C ALA A 137 3.94 -13.60 -0.53
N ARG A 138 3.59 -14.66 0.20
CA ARG A 138 2.73 -15.72 -0.32
C ARG A 138 1.29 -15.31 -0.04
N ILE A 139 0.59 -14.86 -1.07
CA ILE A 139 -0.84 -14.54 -0.98
C ILE A 139 -1.60 -15.86 -1.05
N GLU A 140 -2.18 -16.26 0.07
CA GLU A 140 -2.96 -17.49 0.21
C GLU A 140 -4.45 -17.14 0.22
N SER A 141 -5.26 -17.97 -0.45
CA SER A 141 -6.72 -17.83 -0.47
C SER A 141 -7.37 -18.28 0.83
N ASN A 142 -6.62 -18.97 1.70
CA ASN A 142 -7.04 -19.39 3.02
C ASN A 142 -6.00 -18.92 4.07
N VAL A 143 -6.31 -19.14 5.35
CA VAL A 143 -5.48 -18.75 6.49
C VAL A 143 -5.15 -19.98 7.34
N GLU A 144 -4.80 -21.11 6.70
CA GLU A 144 -4.43 -22.35 7.40
C GLU A 144 -3.17 -22.19 8.27
N PHE A 145 -2.36 -21.17 7.99
CA PHE A 145 -1.20 -20.78 8.80
C PHE A 145 -1.57 -19.97 10.05
N ALA A 146 -2.85 -19.72 10.33
CA ALA A 146 -3.27 -19.00 11.53
C ALA A 146 -2.81 -19.72 12.82
N LYS A 147 -2.06 -18.99 13.64
CA LYS A 147 -1.54 -19.47 14.93
C LYS A 147 -2.58 -19.21 16.02
N LYS A 148 -2.60 -20.07 17.03
CA LYS A 148 -3.44 -19.89 18.23
C LYS A 148 -2.87 -18.78 19.14
N PRO A 149 -3.71 -18.12 19.98
CA PRO A 149 -5.16 -18.25 20.06
C PRO A 149 -5.89 -17.67 18.85
N VAL A 150 -7.03 -18.26 18.47
CA VAL A 150 -7.86 -17.77 17.36
C VAL A 150 -8.74 -16.63 17.86
N GLY A 151 -8.56 -15.44 17.27
CA GLY A 151 -9.34 -14.24 17.57
C GLY A 151 -10.58 -14.10 16.70
N TRP A 152 -11.38 -13.09 17.00
CA TRP A 152 -12.49 -12.59 16.19
C TRP A 152 -12.13 -11.23 15.60
N VAL A 153 -12.36 -11.08 14.29
CA VAL A 153 -12.20 -9.83 13.55
C VAL A 153 -13.59 -9.33 13.20
N TYR A 154 -13.98 -8.21 13.80
CA TYR A 154 -15.20 -7.47 13.47
C TYR A 154 -14.89 -6.44 12.41
N TYR A 155 -15.78 -6.26 11.43
CA TYR A 155 -15.53 -5.35 10.31
C TYR A 155 -16.84 -4.88 9.68
N LEU A 156 -16.78 -3.82 8.90
CA LEU A 156 -17.89 -3.36 8.06
C LEU A 156 -17.82 -4.04 6.70
N SER A 157 -18.83 -4.83 6.34
CA SER A 157 -18.91 -5.51 5.06
C SER A 157 -18.95 -4.50 3.92
N ARG A 158 -18.09 -4.66 2.90
CA ARG A 158 -18.12 -3.79 1.72
C ARG A 158 -19.38 -3.98 0.88
N GLU A 159 -19.94 -5.19 0.88
CA GLU A 159 -21.11 -5.54 0.08
C GLU A 159 -22.40 -4.99 0.69
N SER A 160 -22.59 -5.13 2.01
CA SER A 160 -23.83 -4.75 2.67
C SER A 160 -23.73 -3.46 3.49
N GLY A 161 -22.53 -3.02 3.85
CA GLY A 161 -22.30 -1.94 4.82
C GLY A 161 -22.59 -2.33 6.27
N ASP A 162 -22.95 -3.58 6.53
CA ASP A 162 -23.32 -4.07 7.86
C ASP A 162 -22.12 -4.55 8.67
N VAL A 163 -22.27 -4.70 9.99
CA VAL A 163 -21.21 -5.25 10.83
C VAL A 163 -21.21 -6.77 10.74
N CYS A 164 -20.09 -7.31 10.32
CA CYS A 164 -19.79 -8.74 10.28
C CYS A 164 -18.67 -9.07 11.25
N ARG A 165 -18.51 -10.37 11.53
CA ARG A 165 -17.27 -10.89 12.10
C ARG A 165 -16.81 -12.14 11.39
N ILE A 166 -15.52 -12.44 11.51
CA ILE A 166 -14.88 -13.67 11.06
C ILE A 166 -13.78 -14.05 12.05
N ARG A 167 -13.46 -15.34 12.18
CA ARG A 167 -12.32 -15.76 13.01
C ARG A 167 -11.01 -15.50 12.29
N THR A 168 -9.91 -15.33 13.04
CA THR A 168 -8.57 -15.15 12.43
C THR A 168 -8.10 -16.38 11.65
N ASP A 169 -8.70 -17.55 11.87
CA ASP A 169 -8.51 -18.76 11.05
C ASP A 169 -9.45 -18.83 9.82
N GLY A 170 -10.15 -17.73 9.51
CA GLY A 170 -11.02 -17.60 8.33
C GLY A 170 -12.36 -18.31 8.46
N THR A 171 -12.63 -18.96 9.60
CA THR A 171 -13.90 -19.67 9.82
C THR A 171 -14.93 -18.80 10.55
N GLY A 172 -16.18 -19.27 10.63
CA GLY A 172 -17.21 -18.66 11.48
C GLY A 172 -17.66 -17.27 11.03
N GLN A 173 -17.59 -16.96 9.73
CA GLN A 173 -18.09 -15.68 9.23
C GLN A 173 -19.59 -15.54 9.51
N GLU A 174 -19.98 -14.43 10.12
CA GLU A 174 -21.37 -14.16 10.48
C GLU A 174 -21.72 -12.67 10.43
N LEU A 175 -23.00 -12.40 10.20
CA LEU A 175 -23.60 -11.06 10.31
C LEU A 175 -23.94 -10.79 11.78
N ILE A 176 -23.41 -9.70 12.34
CA ILE A 176 -23.61 -9.31 13.74
C ILE A 176 -24.77 -8.34 13.88
N THR A 177 -24.75 -7.25 13.11
CA THR A 177 -25.81 -6.25 13.14
C THR A 177 -25.97 -5.59 11.79
N ARG A 178 -27.22 -5.32 11.42
CA ARG A 178 -27.53 -4.47 10.27
C ARG A 178 -27.43 -3.01 10.65
N LEU A 179 -26.84 -2.21 9.77
CA LEU A 179 -26.65 -0.78 9.98
C LEU A 179 -27.61 0.02 9.11
N GLN A 180 -28.06 1.15 9.64
CA GLN A 180 -28.76 2.17 8.85
C GLN A 180 -27.79 2.83 7.86
N GLU A 181 -28.30 3.44 6.80
CA GLU A 181 -27.47 3.99 5.72
C GLU A 181 -26.46 5.02 6.24
N GLU A 182 -26.89 5.88 7.17
CA GLU A 182 -26.07 6.91 7.81
C GLU A 182 -24.95 6.32 8.68
N GLN A 183 -25.10 5.08 9.14
CA GLN A 183 -24.14 4.39 10.00
C GLN A 183 -23.03 3.68 9.22
N ARG A 184 -23.18 3.50 7.91
CA ARG A 184 -22.26 2.68 7.10
C ARG A 184 -20.88 3.31 6.89
N GLU A 185 -20.75 4.61 7.15
CA GLU A 185 -19.47 5.33 7.10
C GLU A 185 -18.75 5.36 8.46
N GLY A 186 -19.30 4.68 9.46
CA GLY A 186 -18.72 4.62 10.80
C GLY A 186 -17.40 3.85 10.87
N VAL A 187 -16.73 3.95 12.02
CA VAL A 187 -15.50 3.21 12.33
C VAL A 187 -15.75 2.34 13.56
N LEU A 188 -15.33 1.09 13.50
CA LEU A 188 -15.43 0.17 14.64
C LEU A 188 -14.28 0.43 15.62
N VAL A 189 -14.62 0.62 16.89
CA VAL A 189 -13.65 0.91 17.95
C VAL A 189 -13.98 0.11 19.19
N TRP A 190 -12.97 -0.53 19.77
CA TRP A 190 -13.07 -1.10 21.10
C TRP A 190 -12.97 -0.01 22.16
N HIS A 191 -13.99 0.07 23.01
CA HIS A 191 -14.06 1.02 24.10
C HIS A 191 -14.21 0.29 25.45
N ARG A 192 -13.49 0.77 26.45
CA ARG A 192 -13.60 0.33 27.83
C ARG A 192 -13.79 1.56 28.71
N ASP A 193 -14.92 1.61 29.40
CA ASP A 193 -15.13 2.59 30.47
C ASP A 193 -14.23 2.23 31.66
N ALA A 194 -13.66 3.24 32.32
CA ALA A 194 -12.79 3.06 33.49
C ALA A 194 -13.48 2.26 34.62
N LEU A 195 -14.80 2.27 34.65
CA LEU A 195 -15.61 1.62 35.69
C LEU A 195 -16.38 0.39 35.22
N SER A 196 -16.38 0.05 33.91
CA SER A 196 -17.17 -1.08 33.40
C SER A 196 -16.31 -2.15 32.75
N GLU A 197 -16.34 -3.36 33.30
CA GLU A 197 -16.17 -4.58 32.53
C GLU A 197 -17.53 -5.05 32.02
N PRO A 198 -17.65 -5.55 30.77
CA PRO A 198 -16.61 -5.89 29.79
C PRO A 198 -16.32 -4.79 28.74
N TRP A 199 -15.31 -5.01 27.88
CA TRP A 199 -15.08 -4.25 26.65
C TRP A 199 -16.35 -4.18 25.79
N LYS A 200 -16.59 -3.01 25.18
CA LYS A 200 -17.70 -2.77 24.26
C LYS A 200 -17.15 -2.45 22.87
N LEU A 201 -17.75 -3.04 21.84
CA LEU A 201 -17.50 -2.64 20.46
C LEU A 201 -18.45 -1.51 20.11
N LEU A 202 -17.92 -0.35 19.79
CA LEU A 202 -18.68 0.82 19.39
C LEU A 202 -18.51 1.06 17.90
N LEU A 203 -19.58 1.52 17.27
CA LEU A 203 -19.51 2.17 15.97
C LEU A 203 -19.51 3.68 16.23
N VAL A 204 -18.45 4.37 15.82
CA VAL A 204 -18.30 5.82 16.00
C VAL A 204 -18.25 6.53 14.66
N ASN A 205 -18.67 7.80 14.63
CA ASN A 205 -18.51 8.62 13.43
C ASN A 205 -17.02 8.97 13.24
N GLY A 206 -16.38 8.39 12.22
CA GLY A 206 -14.95 8.59 11.96
C GLY A 206 -14.59 9.91 11.25
N TRP A 207 -15.58 10.68 10.79
CA TRP A 207 -15.39 11.85 9.93
C TRP A 207 -16.06 13.13 10.46
N GLY A 208 -16.74 13.05 11.61
CA GLY A 208 -17.37 14.18 12.26
C GLY A 208 -16.37 15.10 13.01
N PRO A 209 -16.79 16.33 13.36
CA PRO A 209 -16.00 17.23 14.21
C PRO A 209 -15.70 16.61 15.59
N ASP A 210 -16.56 15.71 16.06
CA ASP A 210 -16.38 14.88 17.24
C ASP A 210 -16.17 13.41 16.82
N PRO A 211 -14.92 12.95 16.62
CA PRO A 211 -14.60 11.61 16.11
C PRO A 211 -14.93 10.45 17.08
N TYR A 212 -15.73 10.73 18.10
CA TYR A 212 -16.15 9.80 19.15
C TYR A 212 -17.67 9.80 19.37
N ASP A 213 -18.43 10.46 18.50
CA ASP A 213 -19.89 10.39 18.58
C ASP A 213 -20.34 8.95 18.33
N VAL A 214 -20.88 8.33 19.37
CA VAL A 214 -21.21 6.90 19.38
C VAL A 214 -22.50 6.71 18.61
N MET A 215 -22.39 6.12 17.42
CA MET A 215 -23.54 5.88 16.55
C MET A 215 -24.37 4.70 17.04
N THR A 216 -23.72 3.63 17.50
CA THR A 216 -24.37 2.47 18.13
C THR A 216 -23.38 1.59 18.89
N THR A 217 -23.88 0.81 19.85
CA THR A 217 -23.12 -0.28 20.49
C THR A 217 -23.35 -1.57 19.71
N VAL A 218 -22.28 -2.18 19.23
CA VAL A 218 -22.34 -3.45 18.52
C VAL A 218 -22.41 -4.59 19.55
N PRO A 219 -23.36 -5.52 19.42
CA PRO A 219 -23.44 -6.65 20.33
C PRO A 219 -22.22 -7.57 20.16
N VAL A 220 -21.54 -7.85 21.27
CA VAL A 220 -20.38 -8.76 21.32
C VAL A 220 -20.76 -9.94 22.19
N THR A 221 -20.68 -11.16 21.66
CA THR A 221 -21.03 -12.38 22.40
C THR A 221 -19.92 -12.84 23.36
N HIS A 222 -18.69 -12.35 23.16
CA HIS A 222 -17.53 -12.75 23.96
C HIS A 222 -17.20 -11.67 24.99
N LYS A 223 -17.20 -12.05 26.27
CA LYS A 223 -16.56 -11.27 27.32
C LYS A 223 -15.09 -11.66 27.30
N SER A 224 -14.22 -10.77 26.85
CA SER A 224 -12.78 -10.89 27.07
C SER A 224 -12.37 -9.88 28.13
N THR A 225 -11.54 -10.32 29.06
CA THR A 225 -10.87 -9.48 30.05
C THR A 225 -9.51 -8.99 29.51
N GLU A 226 -8.93 -9.69 28.54
CA GLU A 226 -7.72 -9.29 27.82
C GLU A 226 -7.99 -8.24 26.72
N ARG A 227 -6.99 -7.41 26.41
CA ARG A 227 -7.19 -6.22 25.58
C ARG A 227 -7.27 -6.54 24.09
N ALA A 228 -8.33 -6.03 23.47
CA ALA A 228 -8.43 -5.81 22.04
C ALA A 228 -7.74 -4.49 21.63
N SER A 229 -7.33 -4.37 20.37
CA SER A 229 -6.72 -3.14 19.82
C SER A 229 -7.62 -1.93 20.06
N ALA A 230 -7.20 -1.02 20.95
CA ALA A 230 -7.95 0.18 21.28
C ALA A 230 -7.36 1.37 20.52
N LEU A 231 -8.21 2.14 19.85
CA LEU A 231 -7.85 3.48 19.38
C LEU A 231 -7.76 4.39 20.61
N THR A 232 -6.58 4.49 21.24
CA THR A 232 -6.33 5.54 22.21
C THR A 232 -5.98 6.84 21.48
N HIS A 233 -6.59 7.93 21.93
CA HIS A 233 -6.39 9.32 21.52
C HIS A 233 -5.09 9.60 20.74
N THR A 234 -5.16 9.66 19.41
CA THR A 234 -4.16 10.38 18.62
C THR A 234 -4.85 11.19 17.55
N ASN A 235 -4.50 12.48 17.52
CA ASN A 235 -5.00 13.50 16.62
C ASN A 235 -5.24 12.97 15.20
N PHE A 236 -6.47 13.13 14.72
CA PHE A 236 -6.98 12.77 13.39
C PHE A 236 -6.35 13.59 12.24
N PHE A 237 -5.12 14.07 12.39
CA PHE A 237 -4.45 14.83 11.35
C PHE A 237 -3.88 13.91 10.27
N MET A 238 -4.60 13.86 9.15
CA MET A 238 -4.15 13.55 7.80
C MET A 238 -3.48 12.18 7.57
N ALA A 239 -4.30 11.25 7.10
CA ALA A 239 -4.09 10.33 5.96
C ALA A 239 -2.82 9.44 5.84
N SER A 240 -1.72 9.61 6.57
CA SER A 240 -0.49 8.81 6.37
C SER A 240 0.06 8.10 7.61
N HIS A 241 -0.45 8.40 8.80
CA HIS A 241 0.07 7.84 10.06
C HIS A 241 -1.05 7.48 11.02
N ARG A 242 -1.76 6.37 10.78
CA ARG A 242 -2.64 5.78 11.80
C ARG A 242 -1.81 4.86 12.68
N ALA A 243 -1.11 5.44 13.66
CA ALA A 243 -0.61 4.67 14.77
C ALA A 243 -1.82 4.20 15.59
N LEU A 244 -2.26 2.95 15.44
CA LEU A 244 -3.05 2.34 16.50
C LEU A 244 -2.12 2.03 17.65
N ASP A 245 -2.51 2.40 18.87
CA ASP A 245 -1.85 1.97 20.10
C ASP A 245 -2.15 0.49 20.33
N LEU A 246 -1.25 -0.36 19.86
CA LEU A 246 -1.33 -1.79 20.06
C LEU A 246 -0.62 -2.11 21.37
N GLN A 247 -1.37 -2.15 22.46
CA GLN A 247 -0.79 -2.52 23.77
C GLN A 247 -0.77 -4.03 23.92
N ASP A 248 0.44 -4.61 23.96
CA ASP A 248 0.64 -5.96 24.47
C ASP A 248 0.56 -5.91 26.01
N THR A 249 -0.47 -6.54 26.58
CA THR A 249 -0.73 -6.56 28.03
C THR A 249 0.30 -7.34 28.83
N SER A 250 1.07 -8.23 28.18
CA SER A 250 2.10 -9.00 28.88
C SER A 250 3.41 -8.22 29.05
N THR A 251 3.63 -7.16 28.25
CA THR A 251 4.94 -6.49 28.17
C THR A 251 4.90 -4.95 28.23
N LEU A 252 3.74 -4.30 28.40
CA LEU A 252 3.56 -2.82 28.36
C LEU A 252 4.01 -2.16 27.04
N ASN A 253 4.36 -2.96 26.03
CA ASN A 253 4.84 -2.45 24.76
C ASN A 253 3.70 -1.84 23.96
N ARG A 254 3.85 -0.58 23.57
CA ARG A 254 2.97 0.04 22.58
C ARG A 254 3.56 -0.20 21.22
N TRP A 255 2.78 -0.78 20.31
CA TRP A 255 3.13 -0.79 18.91
C TRP A 255 2.41 0.33 18.20
N ALA A 256 3.12 1.08 17.36
CA ALA A 256 2.53 1.85 16.30
C ALA A 256 2.84 1.16 14.97
N ALA A 257 2.00 1.34 13.96
CA ALA A 257 2.27 0.82 12.64
C ALA A 257 1.96 1.86 11.57
N GLY A 258 2.75 1.89 10.51
CA GLY A 258 2.57 2.86 9.44
C GLY A 258 3.22 2.41 8.16
N SER A 259 2.58 2.78 7.05
CA SER A 259 3.12 2.57 5.72
C SER A 259 3.88 3.80 5.23
N PHE A 260 5.03 3.59 4.57
CA PHE A 260 5.84 4.67 4.03
C PHE A 260 6.04 4.53 2.53
N GLY A 261 6.24 5.71 1.93
CA GLY A 261 6.64 5.94 0.55
C GLY A 261 7.97 5.30 0.12
N TRP A 262 8.24 5.41 -1.19
CA TRP A 262 9.36 4.84 -1.92
C TRP A 262 10.70 4.91 -1.16
N ALA A 263 11.50 3.84 -1.30
CA ALA A 263 12.80 3.57 -0.66
C ALA A 263 12.76 3.17 0.82
N THR A 264 11.59 2.86 1.38
CA THR A 264 11.48 2.31 2.74
C THR A 264 10.59 1.07 2.78
N PRO A 265 10.87 0.10 3.68
CA PRO A 265 10.01 -1.08 3.85
C PRO A 265 8.59 -0.64 4.22
N GLY A 266 7.61 -1.12 3.47
CA GLY A 266 6.33 -0.43 3.31
C GLY A 266 5.30 -0.58 4.44
N LEU A 267 5.53 -1.41 5.45
CA LEU A 267 4.84 -1.36 6.75
C LEU A 267 5.94 -1.43 7.78
N ARG A 268 5.93 -0.54 8.75
CA ARG A 268 6.86 -0.57 9.86
C ARG A 268 6.07 -0.68 11.12
N PHE A 269 6.47 -1.60 11.99
CA PHE A 269 5.99 -1.68 13.35
C PHE A 269 7.00 -0.99 14.26
N TRP A 270 6.48 -0.28 15.25
CA TRP A 270 7.24 0.54 16.18
C TRP A 270 6.90 0.15 17.58
N GLN A 271 7.81 -0.55 18.24
CA GLN A 271 7.65 -0.85 19.65
C GLN A 271 8.23 0.32 20.46
N THR A 272 7.41 1.03 21.25
CA THR A 272 7.91 2.00 22.22
C THR A 272 8.15 1.29 23.54
N THR A 273 9.41 1.11 23.89
CA THR A 273 9.84 0.66 25.21
C THR A 273 9.98 1.88 26.12
N ASP A 274 8.97 2.11 26.96
CA ASP A 274 8.97 2.99 28.13
C ASP A 274 9.19 4.51 27.95
N LYS A 275 8.16 5.25 28.39
CA LYS A 275 8.01 6.71 28.54
C LYS A 275 7.67 7.49 27.26
N LEU A 276 6.38 7.79 27.13
CA LEU A 276 5.94 8.98 26.40
C LEU A 276 6.43 10.20 27.20
N ASP A 277 7.45 10.88 26.71
CA ASP A 277 7.32 12.32 26.65
C ASP A 277 6.43 12.60 25.42
N ASP A 278 5.37 13.38 25.59
CA ASP A 278 4.33 13.71 24.58
C ASP A 278 4.86 14.34 23.27
N THR A 279 6.17 14.46 23.15
CA THR A 279 6.87 14.71 21.89
C THR A 279 6.87 13.44 21.04
N LEU A 280 5.86 13.31 20.17
CA LEU A 280 5.82 12.48 18.96
C LEU A 280 6.94 12.85 17.96
N TYR A 281 8.17 13.00 18.43
CA TYR A 281 9.34 13.10 17.58
C TYR A 281 9.79 11.68 17.24
N PHE A 282 9.99 11.45 15.95
CA PHE A 282 10.53 10.24 15.30
C PHE A 282 11.95 9.83 15.77
N GLY A 283 12.28 9.96 17.05
CA GLY A 283 13.64 9.81 17.58
C GLY A 283 13.71 8.90 18.80
N GLN A 284 14.49 7.83 18.67
CA GLN A 284 15.14 7.05 19.75
C GLN A 284 14.45 5.80 20.35
N GLY A 285 13.48 5.17 19.67
CA GLY A 285 13.07 3.78 20.00
C GLY A 285 13.94 2.70 19.31
N ILE A 286 13.92 1.45 19.78
CA ILE A 286 14.48 0.30 19.03
C ILE A 286 13.49 -0.09 17.93
N TRP A 287 13.87 0.16 16.68
CA TRP A 287 13.02 -0.05 15.51
C TRP A 287 13.13 -1.49 15.00
N LYS A 288 12.08 -2.32 15.17
CA LYS A 288 11.96 -3.58 14.42
C LYS A 288 11.01 -3.37 13.23
N ALA A 289 11.55 -2.81 12.15
CA ALA A 289 10.80 -2.58 10.92
C ALA A 289 10.60 -3.89 10.16
N GLU A 290 9.43 -4.52 10.28
CA GLU A 290 9.03 -5.65 9.45
C GLU A 290 8.22 -5.16 8.26
N GLY A 291 8.93 -4.95 7.13
CA GLY A 291 8.45 -4.32 5.91
C GLY A 291 7.33 -5.03 5.17
N ILE A 292 6.07 -4.70 5.43
CA ILE A 292 4.91 -5.28 4.71
C ILE A 292 4.04 -4.17 4.12
N GLY A 293 4.63 -3.39 3.22
CA GLY A 293 3.84 -2.52 2.38
C GLY A 293 4.12 -2.84 0.94
N LEU A 294 3.08 -2.59 0.16
CA LEU A 294 3.11 -2.78 -1.25
C LEU A 294 3.06 -1.40 -1.87
N GLU A 295 4.25 -0.95 -2.23
CA GLU A 295 4.40 0.23 -3.06
C GLU A 295 4.92 -0.21 -4.42
N THR A 296 4.14 0.09 -5.44
CA THR A 296 4.52 -0.09 -6.83
C THR A 296 4.68 1.28 -7.47
N VAL A 297 5.21 1.34 -8.68
CA VAL A 297 5.14 2.56 -9.48
C VAL A 297 3.66 2.92 -9.64
N GLY A 298 3.26 4.09 -9.14
CA GLY A 298 1.92 4.64 -9.31
C GLY A 298 0.82 4.11 -8.38
N ASN A 299 1.08 3.12 -7.52
CA ASN A 299 0.12 2.68 -6.51
C ASN A 299 0.80 2.46 -5.16
N SER A 300 0.16 2.96 -4.11
CA SER A 300 0.50 2.64 -2.73
C SER A 300 -0.71 1.98 -2.09
N TRP A 301 -0.62 0.70 -1.73
CA TRP A 301 -1.59 0.12 -0.82
C TRP A 301 -1.18 0.47 0.60
N ARG A 302 -1.96 1.35 1.22
CA ARG A 302 -1.79 1.68 2.63
C ARG A 302 -2.32 0.49 3.44
N CYS A 303 -1.48 0.02 4.35
CA CYS A 303 -1.91 -0.88 5.40
C CYS A 303 -2.74 -0.07 6.41
N GLY A 304 -4.03 -0.34 6.48
CA GLY A 304 -4.97 0.23 7.44
C GLY A 304 -5.21 -0.71 8.61
N PHE A 305 -5.53 -0.13 9.77
CA PHE A 305 -5.99 -0.85 10.96
C PHE A 305 -5.17 -2.10 11.36
N PRO A 306 -3.83 -2.03 11.35
CA PRO A 306 -3.03 -3.16 11.77
C PRO A 306 -3.28 -3.48 13.24
N THR A 307 -3.51 -4.75 13.56
CA THR A 307 -3.58 -5.29 14.93
C THR A 307 -2.64 -6.48 15.07
N VAL A 308 -1.67 -6.38 15.97
CA VAL A 308 -0.76 -7.49 16.32
C VAL A 308 -1.48 -8.42 17.30
N LEU A 309 -1.56 -9.70 16.97
CA LEU A 309 -2.11 -10.78 17.79
C LEU A 309 -1.06 -11.28 18.80
N PRO A 310 -1.46 -11.93 19.91
CA PRO A 310 -0.53 -12.55 20.85
C PRO A 310 0.43 -13.57 20.22
N SER A 311 0.04 -14.16 19.09
CA SER A 311 0.87 -15.09 18.31
C SER A 311 1.97 -14.41 17.48
N GLY A 312 2.03 -13.08 17.47
CA GLY A 312 2.92 -12.28 16.60
C GLY A 312 2.39 -12.07 15.17
N GLN A 313 1.27 -12.70 14.80
CA GLN A 313 0.60 -12.45 13.52
C GLN A 313 -0.13 -11.11 13.54
N ILE A 314 -0.40 -10.54 12.37
CA ILE A 314 -1.04 -9.22 12.23
C ILE A 314 -2.32 -9.36 11.44
N VAL A 315 -3.42 -8.83 11.95
CA VAL A 315 -4.61 -8.54 11.14
C VAL A 315 -4.46 -7.13 10.58
N CYS A 316 -4.64 -6.95 9.27
CA CYS A 316 -4.53 -5.64 8.65
C CYS A 316 -5.44 -5.51 7.44
N GLN A 317 -5.70 -4.28 7.01
CA GLN A 317 -6.53 -3.96 5.85
C GLN A 317 -5.66 -3.40 4.72
N PHE A 318 -5.89 -3.84 3.48
CA PHE A 318 -5.34 -3.26 2.25
C PHE A 318 -6.48 -2.97 1.26
N GLY A 319 -6.80 -1.68 1.06
CA GLY A 319 -8.02 -1.31 0.33
C GLY A 319 -9.26 -1.83 1.05
N ASP A 320 -10.17 -2.48 0.34
CA ASP A 320 -11.40 -3.05 0.91
C ASP A 320 -11.23 -4.50 1.39
N ASN A 321 -9.98 -4.96 1.59
CA ASN A 321 -9.70 -6.35 1.92
C ASN A 321 -8.94 -6.46 3.23
N ILE A 322 -9.38 -7.36 4.09
CA ILE A 322 -8.83 -7.65 5.40
C ILE A 322 -8.03 -8.95 5.30
N PHE A 323 -6.82 -8.95 5.86
CA PHE A 323 -5.87 -10.05 5.80
C PHE A 323 -5.34 -10.41 7.18
N LEU A 324 -4.96 -11.67 7.33
CA LEU A 324 -4.02 -12.12 8.33
C LEU A 324 -2.63 -12.19 7.69
N PHE A 325 -1.64 -11.62 8.34
CA PHE A 325 -0.25 -11.62 7.90
C PHE A 325 0.65 -12.26 8.96
N ASP A 326 1.49 -13.21 8.56
CA ASP A 326 2.52 -13.79 9.42
C ASP A 326 3.90 -13.27 9.00
N PRO A 327 4.55 -12.42 9.81
CA PRO A 327 5.87 -11.88 9.48
C PRO A 327 6.98 -12.91 9.38
N GLU A 328 6.90 -14.00 10.15
CA GLU A 328 7.95 -15.00 10.20
C GLU A 328 7.98 -15.80 8.91
N THR A 329 6.81 -16.20 8.42
CA THR A 329 6.67 -17.02 7.21
C THR A 329 6.41 -16.20 5.95
N ARG A 330 6.12 -14.90 6.09
CA ARG A 330 5.70 -13.98 5.03
C ARG A 330 4.45 -14.46 4.28
N GLN A 331 3.55 -15.15 4.99
CA GLN A 331 2.26 -15.56 4.45
C GLN A 331 1.23 -14.46 4.69
N LEU A 332 0.43 -14.17 3.66
CA LEU A 332 -0.67 -13.21 3.71
C LEU A 332 -1.94 -13.94 3.27
N GLY A 333 -2.86 -14.16 4.20
CA GLY A 333 -4.09 -14.89 3.96
C GLY A 333 -5.29 -13.94 3.99
N PHE A 334 -6.15 -14.07 2.99
CA PHE A 334 -7.37 -13.27 2.90
C PHE A 334 -8.39 -13.71 3.96
N LEU A 335 -8.98 -12.75 4.68
CA LEU A 335 -10.04 -13.00 5.66
C LEU A 335 -11.40 -12.58 5.11
N ALA A 336 -11.56 -11.32 4.72
CA ALA A 336 -12.84 -10.79 4.29
C ALA A 336 -12.70 -9.54 3.42
N THR A 337 -13.73 -9.24 2.63
CA THR A 337 -13.88 -7.93 1.97
C THR A 337 -14.69 -7.01 2.88
N GLY A 338 -14.05 -5.95 3.38
CA GLY A 338 -14.63 -5.00 4.30
C GLY A 338 -13.63 -3.97 4.81
N GLU A 339 -14.11 -3.14 5.73
CA GLU A 339 -13.41 -1.97 6.23
C GLU A 339 -13.35 -1.95 7.77
N ASN A 340 -12.37 -1.20 8.30
CA ASN A 340 -12.24 -0.86 9.71
C ASN A 340 -12.20 -2.09 10.63
N PRO A 341 -11.30 -3.08 10.40
CA PRO A 341 -11.26 -4.27 11.22
C PRO A 341 -10.90 -3.93 12.68
N ALA A 342 -11.70 -4.47 13.61
CA ALA A 342 -11.52 -4.39 15.04
C ALA A 342 -11.39 -5.82 15.59
N VAL A 343 -10.27 -6.13 16.25
CA VAL A 343 -9.92 -7.51 16.60
C VAL A 343 -9.98 -7.73 18.09
N ILE A 344 -10.56 -8.86 18.51
CA ILE A 344 -10.59 -9.31 19.91
C ILE A 344 -10.13 -10.75 20.00
N VAL A 345 -9.31 -11.06 21.01
CA VAL A 345 -8.80 -12.41 21.24
C VAL A 345 -9.44 -12.93 22.54
N PRO A 346 -10.07 -14.13 22.55
CA PRO A 346 -10.63 -14.68 23.77
C PRO A 346 -9.52 -14.96 24.79
N ASP A 347 -9.84 -14.77 26.07
CA ASP A 347 -8.95 -15.18 27.17
C ASP A 347 -8.76 -16.71 27.09
N GLY A 348 -7.50 -17.15 27.19
CA GLY A 348 -7.07 -18.55 26.99
C GLY A 348 -7.53 -19.52 28.06
#